data_AF-A0A7S3TNS9-F1
#
_entry.id   AF-A0A7S3TNS9-F1
#
_cell.length_a   1.000
_cell.length_b   1.000
_cell.length_c   1.000
_cell.angle_alpha   90.00
_cell.angle_beta   90.00
_cell.angle_gamma   90.00
#
_symmetry.space_group_name_H-M   'P 1'
#
loop_
_entity.id
_entity.type
_entity.pdbx_description
1 polymer ?
#
loop_
_entity_poly.entity_id
_entity_poly.type
_entity_poly.pdbx_seq_one_letter_code
_entity_poly.pdbx_strand_id
1 'polypeptide(L)'
;VVLAGRPQETISSTVRPHCVGVAGSELAQHNKQCRMQLSSLLTSPLLLALPVAFLAGRWSAANKLPPPIKLGRVEPDVVRHLYSPPAAHGVVSIPSVVRDARGAVHNLMIGSFRFNVLETRAGVARSGDVHRSDQLDFVFKGRVSVTTREGGVDVTRNYGAGDFLVIPAFVPHIFRFLNETVMAEWWSGPFEARYYRPYRAEVDGSLQRARGATQLRE
;
A
#
# COMPACT_ATOMS: atom_id res chain seq x y z
N VAL A 1 31.14 -52.03 -11.04
CA VAL A 1 29.75 -51.80 -11.52
C VAL A 1 29.62 -50.27 -11.68
N VAL A 2 29.94 -49.58 -12.79
CA VAL A 2 29.61 -49.76 -14.23
C VAL A 2 28.09 -49.95 -14.35
N LEU A 3 27.24 -49.08 -14.93
CA LEU A 3 27.38 -47.97 -15.88
C LEU A 3 26.09 -47.11 -15.95
N ALA A 4 26.23 -45.89 -16.50
CA ALA A 4 25.32 -45.14 -17.39
C ALA A 4 23.97 -44.58 -16.86
N GLY A 5 23.44 -43.43 -17.30
CA GLY A 5 23.89 -42.46 -18.30
C GLY A 5 22.74 -41.96 -19.21
N ARG A 6 22.20 -40.74 -18.94
CA ARG A 6 21.55 -39.73 -19.83
C ARG A 6 20.32 -40.15 -20.70
N PRO A 7 19.57 -39.23 -21.37
CA PRO A 7 19.73 -37.77 -21.57
C PRO A 7 18.47 -36.92 -21.20
N GLN A 8 18.60 -35.66 -20.76
CA GLN A 8 18.53 -34.39 -21.51
C GLN A 8 17.70 -34.38 -22.82
N GLU A 9 16.53 -33.76 -22.77
CA GLU A 9 15.84 -33.22 -23.94
C GLU A 9 15.98 -31.70 -23.98
N THR A 10 16.48 -31.23 -25.11
CA THR A 10 16.61 -29.83 -25.52
C THR A 10 15.58 -29.62 -26.61
N ILE A 11 14.59 -28.74 -26.41
CA ILE A 11 13.73 -28.26 -27.50
C ILE A 11 14.07 -26.81 -27.75
N SER A 12 14.76 -26.61 -28.87
CA SER A 12 14.96 -25.36 -29.57
C SER A 12 13.91 -25.26 -30.66
N SER A 13 13.14 -24.17 -30.70
CA SER A 13 12.55 -23.71 -31.95
C SER A 13 12.28 -22.20 -31.90
N THR A 14 13.16 -21.49 -32.59
CA THR A 14 13.06 -20.12 -33.07
C THR A 14 11.72 -19.87 -33.79
N VAL A 15 10.98 -18.84 -33.38
CA VAL A 15 9.91 -18.26 -34.20
C VAL A 15 10.23 -16.79 -34.42
N ARG A 16 10.50 -16.44 -35.68
CA ARG A 16 10.60 -15.06 -36.18
C ARG A 16 9.50 -14.85 -37.23
N PRO A 17 9.13 -13.58 -37.51
CA PRO A 17 7.78 -13.20 -37.90
C PRO A 17 7.57 -13.30 -39.41
N HIS A 18 6.34 -13.60 -39.82
CA HIS A 18 5.89 -13.38 -41.19
C HIS A 18 5.23 -12.01 -41.31
N CYS A 19 5.94 -11.09 -41.95
CA CYS A 19 5.33 -9.99 -42.70
C CYS A 19 4.84 -10.55 -44.03
N VAL A 20 3.56 -10.33 -44.35
CA VAL A 20 3.06 -10.35 -45.72
C VAL A 20 2.36 -9.01 -45.93
N GLY A 21 2.91 -8.22 -46.86
CA GLY A 21 2.24 -7.06 -47.41
C GLY A 21 1.91 -7.32 -48.87
N VAL A 22 0.68 -6.98 -49.28
CA VAL A 22 0.22 -6.66 -50.65
C VAL A 22 -1.01 -5.76 -50.41
N ALA A 23 -0.93 -4.43 -50.54
CA ALA A 23 -0.98 -3.58 -51.74
C ALA A 23 -2.40 -3.38 -52.34
N GLY A 24 -2.75 -2.10 -52.51
CA GLY A 24 -3.93 -1.58 -53.24
C GLY A 24 -5.14 -1.31 -52.34
N SER A 25 -5.87 -0.21 -52.40
CA SER A 25 -5.86 0.98 -53.26
C SER A 25 -6.84 2.00 -52.67
N GLU A 26 -6.63 3.27 -53.01
CA GLU A 26 -7.47 4.46 -52.79
C GLU A 26 -8.99 4.23 -52.77
N LEU A 27 -9.71 4.93 -51.88
CA LEU A 27 -10.80 5.81 -52.30
C LEU A 27 -11.26 6.75 -51.18
N ALA A 28 -11.26 8.03 -51.55
CA ALA A 28 -11.68 9.17 -50.76
C ALA A 28 -13.21 9.28 -50.64
N GLN A 29 -13.61 10.10 -49.67
CA GLN A 29 -14.85 10.89 -49.63
C GLN A 29 -16.19 10.15 -49.80
N HIS A 30 -16.98 10.11 -48.71
CA HIS A 30 -18.34 10.62 -48.81
C HIS A 30 -18.85 11.25 -47.50
N ASN A 31 -19.22 12.51 -47.69
CA ASN A 31 -19.91 13.43 -46.83
C ASN A 31 -21.37 12.97 -46.62
N LYS A 32 -21.91 13.02 -45.40
CA LYS A 32 -23.34 13.31 -45.15
C LYS A 32 -23.62 13.64 -43.68
N GLN A 33 -23.60 14.95 -43.47
CA GLN A 33 -24.27 15.74 -42.46
C GLN A 33 -25.78 15.41 -42.43
N CYS A 34 -26.34 15.09 -41.25
CA CYS A 34 -27.79 15.00 -41.08
C CYS A 34 -28.21 16.03 -40.02
N ARG A 35 -28.85 17.10 -40.48
CA ARG A 35 -29.38 18.21 -39.68
C ARG A 35 -30.91 18.10 -39.65
N MET A 36 -31.46 18.16 -38.43
CA MET A 36 -32.78 18.64 -37.99
C MET A 36 -34.06 18.20 -38.73
N GLN A 37 -35.05 17.78 -37.94
CA GLN A 37 -36.36 18.45 -37.93
C GLN A 37 -36.92 18.56 -36.49
N LEU A 38 -37.19 19.79 -36.08
CA LEU A 38 -38.09 20.19 -35.00
C LEU A 38 -39.49 20.40 -35.60
N SER A 39 -40.54 19.95 -34.90
CA SER A 39 -41.90 20.46 -35.09
C SER A 39 -42.71 20.40 -33.78
N SER A 40 -42.94 21.59 -33.19
CA SER A 40 -44.18 22.14 -32.56
C SER A 40 -45.15 21.19 -31.83
N LEU A 41 -45.33 21.30 -30.50
CA LEU A 41 -46.23 22.20 -29.72
C LEU A 41 -47.67 21.70 -29.56
N LEU A 42 -48.12 21.56 -28.29
CA LEU A 42 -49.45 21.86 -27.71
C LEU A 42 -49.42 21.45 -26.21
N THR A 43 -49.14 22.38 -25.29
CA THR A 43 -50.09 23.05 -24.37
C THR A 43 -50.80 22.16 -23.33
N SER A 44 -50.36 22.22 -22.07
CA SER A 44 -51.25 22.45 -20.91
C SER A 44 -50.46 22.84 -19.65
N PRO A 45 -50.99 23.74 -18.81
CA PRO A 45 -50.26 24.34 -17.68
C PRO A 45 -50.56 23.60 -16.37
N LEU A 46 -49.52 23.24 -15.61
CA LEU A 46 -49.69 22.87 -14.20
C LEU A 46 -48.59 23.52 -13.34
N LEU A 47 -49.04 24.54 -12.62
CA LEU A 47 -48.52 25.17 -11.41
C LEU A 47 -47.11 24.82 -10.89
N LEU A 48 -46.23 25.83 -10.99
CA LEU A 48 -45.51 26.49 -9.88
C LEU A 48 -45.36 25.74 -8.54
N ALA A 49 -44.13 25.28 -8.27
CA ALA A 49 -43.52 25.37 -6.94
C ALA A 49 -41.97 25.26 -7.08
N LEU A 50 -41.30 26.41 -7.17
CA LEU A 50 -39.85 26.54 -6.94
C LEU A 50 -39.64 27.11 -5.53
N PRO A 51 -38.90 26.44 -4.62
CA PRO A 51 -38.41 27.13 -3.46
C PRO A 51 -37.11 27.86 -3.82
N VAL A 52 -37.22 29.19 -3.88
CA VAL A 52 -36.10 30.11 -3.75
C VAL A 52 -35.51 29.93 -2.35
N ALA A 53 -34.29 29.41 -2.27
CA ALA A 53 -33.46 29.51 -1.06
C ALA A 53 -32.06 29.98 -1.48
N PHE A 54 -31.95 31.29 -1.67
CA PHE A 54 -30.69 31.99 -1.86
C PHE A 54 -30.28 32.62 -0.52
N LEU A 55 -29.07 32.27 -0.06
CA LEU A 55 -28.20 32.93 0.91
C LEU A 55 -28.75 33.37 2.28
N ALA A 56 -28.43 32.56 3.31
CA ALA A 56 -27.81 33.05 4.55
C ALA A 56 -27.17 31.88 5.30
N GLY A 57 -25.83 31.81 5.37
CA GLY A 57 -25.18 30.71 6.10
C GLY A 57 -23.66 30.66 5.99
N ARG A 58 -23.02 31.79 6.25
CA ARG A 58 -21.62 31.99 6.68
C ARG A 58 -20.69 30.78 6.65
N TRP A 59 -19.63 30.95 5.86
CA TRP A 59 -18.32 30.38 6.15
C TRP A 59 -17.92 30.72 7.59
N SER A 60 -17.63 29.68 8.37
CA SER A 60 -16.81 29.78 9.56
C SER A 60 -15.98 28.52 9.62
N ALA A 61 -14.70 28.70 9.31
CA ALA A 61 -13.66 27.73 9.57
C ALA A 61 -13.68 27.32 11.04
N ALA A 62 -13.60 26.02 11.28
CA ALA A 62 -12.79 25.52 12.37
C ALA A 62 -12.23 24.17 11.90
N ASN A 63 -10.93 24.14 11.64
CA ASN A 63 -10.11 22.94 11.68
C ASN A 63 -10.29 22.29 13.05
N LYS A 64 -11.38 21.56 13.24
CA LYS A 64 -11.53 20.66 14.38
C LYS A 64 -10.79 19.41 13.99
N LEU A 65 -9.58 19.25 14.53
CA LEU A 65 -8.98 17.92 14.66
C LEU A 65 -10.08 16.98 15.16
N PRO A 66 -10.28 15.81 14.53
CA PRO A 66 -11.29 14.86 14.98
C PRO A 66 -11.07 14.58 16.47
N PRO A 67 -12.15 14.44 17.26
CA PRO A 67 -12.03 14.16 18.68
C PRO A 67 -11.15 12.92 18.89
N PRO A 68 -10.28 12.87 19.91
CA PRO A 68 -9.46 11.71 20.19
C PRO A 68 -10.38 10.51 20.40
N ILE A 69 -10.32 9.56 19.48
CA ILE A 69 -11.22 8.41 19.47
C ILE A 69 -10.85 7.52 20.65
N LYS A 70 -11.84 7.19 21.50
CA LYS A 70 -11.69 6.17 22.55
C LYS A 70 -11.14 4.88 21.93
N LEU A 71 -9.94 4.48 22.37
CA LEU A 71 -9.22 3.26 21.97
C LEU A 71 -9.87 1.98 22.54
N GLY A 72 -11.19 1.83 22.44
CA GLY A 72 -11.94 0.73 23.06
C GLY A 72 -11.79 -0.65 22.38
N ARG A 73 -10.95 -0.77 21.36
CA ARG A 73 -10.68 -2.04 20.63
C ARG A 73 -9.25 -2.54 20.75
N VAL A 74 -8.38 -1.75 21.35
CA VAL A 74 -7.00 -2.15 21.63
C VAL A 74 -7.01 -2.73 23.05
N GLU A 75 -6.38 -3.88 23.25
CA GLU A 75 -6.30 -4.52 24.55
C GLU A 75 -5.76 -3.54 25.63
N PRO A 76 -6.31 -3.53 26.86
CA PRO A 76 -5.92 -2.55 27.88
C PRO A 76 -4.42 -2.55 28.20
N ASP A 77 -3.77 -3.72 28.13
CA ASP A 77 -2.33 -3.85 28.33
C ASP A 77 -1.52 -3.18 27.22
N VAL A 78 -2.07 -3.10 26.01
CA VAL A 78 -1.45 -2.43 24.87
C VAL A 78 -1.61 -0.91 24.96
N VAL A 79 -2.80 -0.42 25.36
CA VAL A 79 -3.13 1.02 25.36
C VAL A 79 -2.10 1.87 26.13
N ARG A 80 -1.67 1.41 27.31
CA ARG A 80 -0.68 2.11 28.16
C ARG A 80 0.71 2.25 27.50
N HIS A 81 0.98 1.47 26.46
CA HIS A 81 2.25 1.47 25.74
C HIS A 81 2.17 2.21 24.39
N LEU A 82 0.99 2.69 23.99
CA LEU A 82 0.82 3.40 22.74
C LEU A 82 1.22 4.87 22.83
N TYR A 83 1.92 5.36 21.82
CA TYR A 83 2.26 6.76 21.67
C TYR A 83 2.23 7.21 20.22
N SER A 84 2.12 8.52 20.00
CA SER A 84 2.18 9.09 18.65
C SER A 84 3.59 8.90 18.08
N PRO A 85 3.74 8.52 16.80
CA PRO A 85 5.02 8.64 16.12
C PRO A 85 5.59 10.06 16.27
N PRO A 86 6.93 10.23 16.38
CA PRO A 86 7.54 11.56 16.33
C PRO A 86 7.12 12.29 15.06
N ALA A 87 7.01 13.63 15.10
CA ALA A 87 6.53 14.43 13.97
C ALA A 87 7.30 14.15 12.67
N ALA A 88 8.62 13.91 12.76
CA ALA A 88 9.48 13.58 11.64
C ALA A 88 9.16 12.22 10.96
N HIS A 89 8.45 11.30 11.64
CA HIS A 89 8.09 9.99 11.09
C HIS A 89 6.74 9.99 10.34
N GLY A 90 5.87 10.96 10.63
CA GLY A 90 4.50 10.99 10.11
C GLY A 90 4.33 11.78 8.80
N VAL A 91 5.25 12.69 8.49
CA VAL A 91 5.18 13.52 7.27
C VAL A 91 6.08 12.92 6.20
N VAL A 92 5.52 12.02 5.39
CA VAL A 92 6.18 11.45 4.23
C VAL A 92 5.46 11.94 2.98
N SER A 93 6.18 12.62 2.09
CA SER A 93 5.65 13.00 0.78
C SER A 93 5.30 11.75 -0.04
N ILE A 94 4.20 11.77 -0.77
CA ILE A 94 3.77 10.65 -1.63
C ILE A 94 3.47 11.22 -3.02
N PRO A 95 4.15 10.77 -4.09
CA PRO A 95 5.15 9.70 -4.11
C PRO A 95 6.53 10.13 -3.56
N SER A 96 7.29 9.19 -3.01
CA SER A 96 8.69 9.40 -2.61
C SER A 96 9.46 8.09 -2.42
N VAL A 97 10.79 8.19 -2.30
CA VAL A 97 11.65 7.11 -1.81
C VAL A 97 12.39 7.59 -0.57
N VAL A 98 12.18 6.91 0.56
CA VAL A 98 12.89 7.18 1.82
C VAL A 98 13.91 6.06 2.04
N ARG A 99 15.18 6.43 2.24
CA ARG A 99 16.28 5.48 2.46
C ARG A 99 16.89 5.67 3.84
N ASP A 100 17.25 4.56 4.47
CA ASP A 100 18.07 4.53 5.68
C ASP A 100 18.90 3.24 5.74
N ALA A 101 19.59 2.99 6.86
CA ALA A 101 20.45 1.82 7.03
C ALA A 101 19.72 0.46 6.91
N ARG A 102 18.38 0.45 6.97
CA ARG A 102 17.56 -0.76 6.81
C ARG A 102 17.22 -1.06 5.35
N GLY A 103 17.41 -0.09 4.45
CA GLY A 103 17.06 -0.20 3.03
C GLY A 103 16.22 0.99 2.57
N ALA A 104 15.19 0.74 1.77
CA ALA A 104 14.35 1.77 1.17
C ALA A 104 12.86 1.50 1.35
N VAL A 105 12.07 2.57 1.41
CA VAL A 105 10.61 2.53 1.32
C VAL A 105 10.20 3.42 0.15
N HIS A 106 9.59 2.80 -0.85
CA HIS A 106 9.00 3.47 -2.01
C HIS A 106 7.54 3.74 -1.67
N ASN A 107 7.22 4.99 -1.34
CA ASN A 107 5.87 5.42 -1.01
C ASN A 107 5.18 5.81 -2.32
N LEU A 108 4.10 5.10 -2.65
CA LEU A 108 3.34 5.29 -3.87
C LEU A 108 1.89 5.68 -3.52
N MET A 109 1.25 6.36 -4.47
CA MET A 109 -0.20 6.55 -4.49
C MET A 109 -0.73 5.78 -5.69
N ILE A 110 -1.62 4.83 -5.47
CA ILE A 110 -2.32 4.12 -6.55
C ILE A 110 -3.79 4.49 -6.42
N GLY A 111 -4.34 5.24 -7.38
CA GLY A 111 -5.65 5.86 -7.22
C GLY A 111 -5.69 6.77 -5.98
N SER A 112 -6.54 6.42 -5.01
CA SER A 112 -6.68 7.14 -3.74
C SER A 112 -6.04 6.42 -2.54
N PHE A 113 -5.36 5.29 -2.73
CA PHE A 113 -4.77 4.52 -1.64
C PHE A 113 -3.25 4.63 -1.61
N ARG A 114 -2.72 4.80 -0.40
CA ARG A 114 -1.28 4.72 -0.14
C ARG A 114 -0.84 3.27 -0.26
N PHE A 115 0.25 3.07 -0.99
CA PHE A 115 0.85 1.77 -1.21
C PHE A 115 2.36 1.90 -1.05
N ASN A 116 2.96 1.15 -0.13
CA ASN A 116 4.39 1.20 0.09
C ASN A 116 5.04 -0.09 -0.44
N VAL A 117 6.19 0.04 -1.11
CA VAL A 117 7.09 -1.09 -1.39
C VAL A 117 8.34 -0.95 -0.55
N LEU A 118 8.65 -1.98 0.21
CA LEU A 118 9.73 -2.01 1.19
C LEU A 118 10.85 -2.90 0.66
N GLU A 119 12.02 -2.30 0.42
CA GLU A 119 13.28 -3.02 0.25
C GLU A 119 13.99 -3.04 1.59
N THR A 120 14.17 -4.23 2.17
CA THR A 120 14.68 -4.35 3.54
C THR A 120 15.82 -5.35 3.63
N ARG A 121 16.92 -4.92 4.28
CA ARG A 121 18.10 -5.73 4.54
C ARG A 121 17.83 -6.82 5.58
N ALA A 122 18.65 -7.86 5.57
CA ALA A 122 18.62 -8.91 6.58
C ALA A 122 18.94 -8.35 7.99
N GLY A 123 18.31 -8.91 9.02
CA GLY A 123 18.63 -8.66 10.43
C GLY A 123 18.09 -7.36 11.02
N VAL A 124 17.29 -6.59 10.26
CA VAL A 124 16.63 -5.37 10.74
C VAL A 124 15.14 -5.63 10.98
N ALA A 125 14.51 -4.73 11.74
CA ALA A 125 13.08 -4.74 11.98
C ALA A 125 12.40 -3.45 11.48
N ARG A 126 11.11 -3.55 11.16
CA ARG A 126 10.23 -2.43 10.77
C ARG A 126 8.87 -2.56 11.45
N SER A 127 8.01 -1.54 11.27
CA SER A 127 6.76 -1.33 12.01
C SER A 127 7.03 -1.06 13.50
N GLY A 128 6.52 -1.91 14.40
CA GLY A 128 6.39 -1.63 15.82
C GLY A 128 5.20 -0.73 16.12
N ASP A 129 4.10 -0.89 15.38
CA ASP A 129 2.94 -0.02 15.43
C ASP A 129 1.59 -0.76 15.40
N VAL A 130 0.53 0.05 15.49
CA VAL A 130 -0.87 -0.35 15.47
C VAL A 130 -1.60 0.58 14.51
N HIS A 131 -2.47 0.00 13.69
CA HIS A 131 -3.33 0.71 12.76
C HIS A 131 -4.81 0.59 13.14
N ARG A 132 -5.62 1.55 12.71
CA ARG A 132 -7.09 1.48 12.83
C ARG A 132 -7.74 0.66 11.72
N SER A 133 -7.01 0.45 10.64
CA SER A 133 -7.42 -0.30 9.45
C SER A 133 -6.64 -1.61 9.43
N ASP A 134 -7.16 -2.61 8.72
CA ASP A 134 -6.37 -3.81 8.45
C ASP A 134 -5.18 -3.41 7.58
N GLN A 135 -4.00 -3.93 7.91
CA GLN A 135 -2.84 -3.87 7.05
C GLN A 135 -2.80 -5.14 6.21
N LEU A 136 -2.52 -4.97 4.92
CA LEU A 136 -2.40 -6.03 3.95
C LEU A 136 -0.99 -6.00 3.40
N ASP A 137 -0.34 -7.14 3.39
CA ASP A 137 1.04 -7.26 2.95
C ASP A 137 1.21 -8.40 1.97
N PHE A 138 2.11 -8.22 1.02
CA PHE A 138 2.51 -9.25 0.07
C PHE A 138 4.02 -9.31 -0.06
N VAL A 139 4.59 -10.50 0.09
CA VAL A 139 6.04 -10.70 0.00
C VAL A 139 6.42 -11.10 -1.42
N PHE A 140 7.16 -10.25 -2.12
CA PHE A 140 7.64 -10.54 -3.49
C PHE A 140 8.92 -11.38 -3.48
N LYS A 141 9.80 -11.13 -2.51
CA LYS A 141 11.11 -11.79 -2.38
C LYS A 141 11.48 -11.86 -0.90
N GLY A 142 12.19 -12.91 -0.52
CA GLY A 142 12.84 -13.02 0.80
C GLY A 142 11.98 -13.74 1.82
N ARG A 143 12.27 -13.49 3.10
CA ARG A 143 11.58 -14.10 4.24
C ARG A 143 11.51 -13.13 5.41
N VAL A 144 10.32 -13.01 5.99
CA VAL A 144 10.03 -12.14 7.13
C VAL A 144 9.30 -12.93 8.21
N SER A 145 9.72 -12.73 9.46
CA SER A 145 9.00 -13.19 10.65
C SER A 145 8.14 -12.04 11.15
N VAL A 146 6.85 -12.27 11.30
CA VAL A 146 5.88 -11.28 11.78
C VAL A 146 5.39 -11.72 13.13
N THR A 147 5.51 -10.85 14.12
CA THR A 147 4.91 -11.08 15.45
C THR A 147 3.77 -10.10 15.66
N THR A 148 2.63 -10.63 16.05
CA THR A 148 1.41 -9.90 16.41
C THR A 148 1.12 -10.10 17.90
N ARG A 149 0.50 -9.11 18.54
CA ARG A 149 -0.02 -9.23 19.92
C ARG A 149 -1.51 -9.60 19.85
N GLU A 150 -1.82 -10.88 20.03
CA GLU A 150 -3.18 -11.44 19.92
C GLU A 150 -3.63 -11.92 21.30
N GLY A 151 -4.77 -11.43 21.82
CA GLY A 151 -5.31 -11.90 23.11
C GLY A 151 -4.33 -11.79 24.29
N GLY A 152 -3.47 -10.77 24.30
CA GLY A 152 -2.46 -10.59 25.35
C GLY A 152 -1.26 -11.53 25.25
N VAL A 153 -1.06 -12.22 24.13
CA VAL A 153 0.14 -13.03 23.87
C VAL A 153 0.77 -12.68 22.53
N ASP A 154 2.08 -12.90 22.42
CA ASP A 154 2.81 -12.66 21.18
C ASP A 154 2.75 -13.92 20.32
N VAL A 155 2.23 -13.79 19.10
CA VAL A 155 2.12 -14.88 18.13
C VAL A 155 3.01 -14.58 16.95
N THR A 156 3.91 -15.50 16.61
CA THR A 156 4.89 -15.30 15.54
C THR A 156 4.62 -16.25 14.38
N ARG A 157 4.61 -15.71 13.16
CA ARG A 157 4.43 -16.45 11.91
C ARG A 157 5.51 -16.04 10.91
N ASN A 158 5.92 -16.97 10.04
CA ASN A 158 6.93 -16.72 9.01
C ASN A 158 6.29 -16.70 7.63
N TYR A 159 6.69 -15.74 6.80
CA TYR A 159 6.20 -15.56 5.44
C TYR A 159 7.38 -15.42 4.47
N GLY A 160 7.23 -15.98 3.28
CA GLY A 160 8.19 -15.94 2.19
C GLY A 160 7.57 -15.45 0.88
N ALA A 161 8.35 -15.49 -0.20
CA ALA A 161 7.90 -15.03 -1.52
C ALA A 161 6.61 -15.72 -1.98
N GLY A 162 5.63 -14.93 -2.43
CA GLY A 162 4.30 -15.38 -2.85
C GLY A 162 3.26 -15.34 -1.74
N ASP A 163 3.66 -15.18 -0.47
CA ASP A 163 2.73 -15.14 0.64
C ASP A 163 2.04 -13.78 0.76
N PHE A 164 0.73 -13.86 1.03
CA PHE A 164 -0.13 -12.74 1.39
C PHE A 164 -0.52 -12.87 2.86
N LEU A 165 -0.48 -11.77 3.60
CA LEU A 165 -0.94 -11.73 4.98
C LEU A 165 -1.79 -10.50 5.26
N VAL A 166 -2.68 -10.66 6.24
CA VAL A 166 -3.53 -9.60 6.76
C VAL A 166 -3.24 -9.47 8.25
N ILE A 167 -2.90 -8.26 8.68
CA ILE A 167 -2.79 -7.90 10.08
C ILE A 167 -4.06 -7.14 10.44
N PRO A 168 -4.91 -7.70 11.33
CA PRO A 168 -6.17 -7.06 11.68
C PRO A 168 -5.98 -5.68 12.32
N ALA A 169 -6.96 -4.80 12.11
CA ALA A 169 -7.03 -3.52 12.80
C ALA A 169 -6.85 -3.68 14.33
N PHE A 170 -6.19 -2.72 14.95
CA PHE A 170 -5.94 -2.63 16.39
C PHE A 170 -4.99 -3.71 16.97
N VAL A 171 -4.33 -4.50 16.12
CA VAL A 171 -3.32 -5.48 16.52
C VAL A 171 -1.91 -4.91 16.42
N PRO A 172 -1.16 -4.79 17.53
CA PRO A 172 0.27 -4.46 17.48
C PRO A 172 1.05 -5.51 16.71
N HIS A 173 1.97 -5.05 15.88
CA HIS A 173 2.80 -5.94 15.07
C HIS A 173 4.21 -5.41 14.85
N ILE A 174 5.10 -6.33 14.47
CA ILE A 174 6.50 -6.06 14.10
C ILE A 174 6.95 -7.05 13.03
N PHE A 175 7.69 -6.52 12.05
CA PHE A 175 8.36 -7.30 11.01
C PHE A 175 9.84 -7.47 11.35
N ARG A 176 10.33 -8.71 11.35
CA ARG A 176 11.75 -9.07 11.47
C ARG A 176 12.23 -9.74 10.19
N PHE A 177 13.14 -9.09 9.48
CA PHE A 177 13.57 -9.53 8.16
C PHE A 177 14.72 -10.52 8.28
N LEU A 178 14.48 -11.78 7.91
CA LEU A 178 15.44 -12.87 8.10
C LEU A 178 16.52 -12.86 7.02
N ASN A 179 16.19 -12.34 5.84
CA ASN A 179 17.12 -12.07 4.74
C ASN A 179 16.68 -10.80 3.98
N GLU A 180 17.38 -10.46 2.91
CA GLU A 180 16.95 -9.38 2.01
C GLU A 180 15.55 -9.66 1.46
N THR A 181 14.61 -8.78 1.80
CA THR A 181 13.19 -8.96 1.53
C THR A 181 12.65 -7.76 0.77
N VAL A 182 11.81 -8.05 -0.22
CA VAL A 182 11.00 -7.05 -0.92
C VAL A 182 9.54 -7.40 -0.68
N MET A 183 8.78 -6.49 -0.10
CA MET A 183 7.36 -6.67 0.18
C MET A 183 6.58 -5.39 -0.07
N ALA A 184 5.29 -5.51 -0.35
CA ALA A 184 4.36 -4.40 -0.32
C ALA A 184 3.56 -4.41 0.98
N GLU A 185 3.17 -3.22 1.43
CA GLU A 185 2.17 -3.00 2.47
C GLU A 185 1.17 -1.92 2.03
N TRP A 186 -0.10 -2.11 2.35
CA TRP A 186 -1.16 -1.13 2.20
C TRP A 186 -2.24 -1.36 3.25
N TRP A 187 -3.25 -0.48 3.31
CA TRP A 187 -4.30 -0.54 4.32
C TRP A 187 -5.68 -0.57 3.69
N SER A 188 -6.63 -1.27 4.32
CA SER A 188 -8.03 -1.34 3.87
C SER A 188 -8.78 -0.02 4.07
N GLY A 189 -8.18 0.94 4.77
CA GLY A 189 -8.70 2.27 5.03
C GLY A 189 -7.58 3.30 5.14
N PRO A 190 -7.86 4.50 5.70
CA PRO A 190 -6.85 5.54 5.87
C PRO A 190 -5.64 5.05 6.66
N PHE A 191 -4.45 5.48 6.24
CA PHE A 191 -3.23 5.24 6.99
C PHE A 191 -3.21 6.08 8.28
N GLU A 192 -3.14 5.40 9.42
CA GLU A 192 -2.88 5.99 10.74
C GLU A 192 -2.02 5.01 11.53
N ALA A 193 -0.98 5.47 12.20
CA ALA A 193 -0.12 4.63 13.02
C ALA A 193 0.02 5.17 14.44
N ARG A 194 -0.04 4.26 15.42
CA ARG A 194 0.37 4.48 16.82
C ARG A 194 1.52 3.54 17.13
N TYR A 195 2.60 4.05 17.71
CA TYR A 195 3.75 3.19 18.05
C TYR A 195 3.48 2.41 19.32
N TYR A 196 3.79 1.12 19.28
CA TYR A 196 3.70 0.21 20.41
C TYR A 196 5.09 0.03 21.01
N ARG A 197 5.29 0.60 22.22
CA ARG A 197 6.62 0.75 22.83
C ARG A 197 7.48 -0.52 22.87
N PRO A 198 6.98 -1.71 23.28
CA PRO A 198 7.79 -2.92 23.32
C PRO A 198 8.41 -3.28 21.96
N TYR A 199 7.61 -3.27 20.89
CA TYR A 199 8.10 -3.60 19.55
C TYR A 199 8.92 -2.46 18.96
N ARG A 200 8.55 -1.22 19.25
CA ARG A 200 9.26 -0.06 18.73
C ARG A 200 10.69 0.05 19.27
N ALA A 201 10.91 -0.33 20.54
CA ALA A 201 12.24 -0.43 21.12
C ALA A 201 13.15 -1.41 20.33
N GLU A 202 12.59 -2.52 19.85
CA GLU A 202 13.33 -3.47 19.01
C GLU A 202 13.65 -2.89 17.64
N VAL A 203 12.69 -2.23 16.99
CA VAL A 203 12.88 -1.56 15.69
C VAL A 203 14.02 -0.55 15.78
N ASP A 204 14.00 0.32 16.79
CA ASP A 204 15.01 1.35 16.99
C ASP A 204 16.40 0.74 17.30
N GLY A 205 16.44 -0.31 18.14
CA GLY A 205 17.67 -1.05 18.40
C GLY A 205 18.26 -1.72 17.16
N SER A 206 17.42 -2.29 16.29
CA SER A 206 17.86 -2.89 15.03
C SER A 206 18.42 -1.86 14.05
N LEU A 207 17.80 -0.67 13.98
CA LEU A 207 18.28 0.44 13.15
C LEU A 207 19.64 0.93 13.63
N GLN A 208 19.84 1.06 14.94
CA GLN A 208 21.12 1.49 15.48
C GLN A 208 22.25 0.51 15.16
N ARG A 209 22.00 -0.80 15.28
CA ARG A 209 22.96 -1.84 14.86
C ARG A 209 23.27 -1.76 13.36
N ALA A 210 22.24 -1.59 12.52
CA ALA A 210 22.42 -1.48 11.07
C ALA A 210 23.26 -0.27 10.66
N ARG A 211 23.07 0.88 11.33
CA ARG A 211 23.89 2.09 11.13
C ARG A 211 25.35 1.84 11.49
N GLY A 212 25.63 1.25 12.66
CA GLY A 212 27.00 0.91 13.06
C GLY A 212 27.67 -0.07 12.10
N ALA A 213 26.95 -1.09 11.64
CA ALA A 213 27.48 -2.04 10.65
C ALA A 213 27.76 -1.41 9.27
N THR A 214 27.05 -0.34 8.91
CA THR A 214 27.29 0.39 7.65
C THR A 214 28.55 1.25 7.77
N GLN A 215 28.74 1.95 8.90
CA GLN A 215 29.92 2.78 9.16
C GLN A 215 31.23 1.97 9.21
N LEU A 216 31.19 0.70 9.61
CA LEU A 216 32.36 -0.18 9.63
C LEU A 216 32.75 -0.72 8.24
N ARG A 217 31.93 -0.51 7.21
CA ARG A 217 32.18 -0.98 5.83
C ARG A 217 32.70 0.12 4.90
N GLU A 218 32.68 1.37 5.35
CA GLU A 218 33.22 2.55 4.66
C GLU A 218 34.64 2.85 5.17
#